data_AF-A0A964L1G4-F1
#
_entry.id   AF-A0A964L1G4-F1
#
_cell.length_a   1.000
_cell.length_b   1.000
_cell.length_c   1.000
_cell.angle_alpha   90.00
_cell.angle_beta   90.00
_cell.angle_gamma   90.00
#
_symmetry.space_group_name_H-M   'P 1'
#
loop_
_entity.id
_entity.type
_entity.pdbx_description
1 polymer ?
#
loop_
_entity_poly.entity_id
_entity_poly.type
_entity_poly.pdbx_seq_one_letter_code
_entity_poly.pdbx_strand_id
1 'polypeptide(L)'
;MKRRLLLASAAVPGSLLLGACASQQIDSYAQDKPLLDLQQYFNGTLDAYGVFTDRSGTVVKRFTVVMACSWNGDEGLLDEDFLYADGSIQKRIWRLRRLGDGRYSGRADDVVGEARGQTRGNTFQWNYTLNLPVNGWVVEVQFDDWMYLMTDKVMLNKATMSKFGLRLGEVTLSFVKR
;
A
#
# COMPACT_ATOMS: atom_id res chain seq x y z
N MET A 1 17.27 -17.68 72.58
CA MET A 1 16.44 -18.30 71.54
C MET A 1 16.18 -17.29 70.43
N LYS A 2 16.72 -17.54 69.23
CA LYS A 2 16.75 -16.62 68.09
C LYS A 2 15.36 -16.56 67.42
N ARG A 3 14.71 -15.39 67.36
CA ARG A 3 13.53 -15.18 66.49
C ARG A 3 13.95 -14.37 65.27
N ARG A 4 13.73 -14.98 64.11
CA ARG A 4 14.19 -14.57 62.77
C ARG A 4 13.40 -13.36 62.28
N LEU A 5 14.10 -12.37 61.72
CA LEU A 5 13.54 -11.38 60.81
C LEU A 5 13.05 -12.11 59.55
N LEU A 6 11.82 -11.84 59.13
CA LEU A 6 11.34 -12.10 57.78
C LEU A 6 10.94 -10.75 57.18
N LEU A 7 11.83 -10.22 56.33
CA LEU A 7 11.50 -9.13 55.42
C LEU A 7 10.49 -9.67 54.40
N ALA A 8 9.25 -9.18 54.47
CA ALA A 8 8.25 -9.41 53.44
C ALA A 8 8.56 -8.49 52.25
N SER A 9 9.16 -9.07 51.21
CA SER A 9 9.39 -8.43 49.92
C SER A 9 8.05 -8.08 49.27
N ALA A 10 7.68 -6.79 49.25
CA ALA A 10 6.55 -6.31 48.48
C ALA A 10 6.93 -6.35 46.98
N ALA A 11 6.47 -7.38 46.28
CA ALA A 11 6.57 -7.47 44.83
C ALA A 11 5.63 -6.43 44.20
N VAL A 12 6.19 -5.37 43.61
CA VAL A 12 5.47 -4.42 42.76
C VAL A 12 5.16 -5.14 41.44
N PRO A 13 3.90 -5.35 41.05
CA PRO A 13 3.58 -5.90 39.74
C PRO A 13 3.97 -4.88 38.68
N GLY A 14 4.94 -5.22 37.84
CA GLY A 14 5.32 -4.40 36.69
C GLY A 14 4.17 -4.36 35.70
N SER A 15 3.53 -3.20 35.59
CA SER A 15 2.55 -2.88 34.57
C SER A 15 3.21 -3.00 33.20
N LEU A 16 2.92 -4.08 32.48
CA LEU A 16 3.22 -4.23 31.06
C LEU A 16 2.41 -3.17 30.31
N LEU A 17 3.00 -2.02 30.07
CA LEU A 17 2.52 -1.06 29.08
C LEU A 17 2.71 -1.72 27.71
N LEU A 18 1.68 -2.45 27.26
CA LEU A 18 1.52 -2.83 25.87
C LEU A 18 1.39 -1.52 25.09
N GLY A 19 2.51 -1.05 24.56
CA GLY A 19 2.54 0.08 23.64
C GLY A 19 1.58 -0.25 22.49
N ALA A 20 0.48 0.50 22.42
CA ALA A 20 -0.39 0.46 21.27
C ALA A 20 0.46 0.84 20.05
N CYS A 21 0.75 -0.13 19.18
CA CYS A 21 1.30 0.14 17.86
C CYS A 21 0.23 0.95 17.12
N ALA A 22 0.32 2.28 17.18
CA ALA A 22 -0.55 3.15 16.42
C ALA A 22 -0.32 2.85 14.93
N SER A 23 -1.32 2.25 14.28
CA SER A 23 -1.32 2.10 12.83
C SER A 23 -1.34 3.49 12.20
N GLN A 24 -0.63 3.64 11.08
CA GLN A 24 -0.61 4.88 10.32
C GLN A 24 -2.04 5.33 9.98
N GLN A 25 -2.36 6.60 10.23
CA GLN A 25 -3.69 7.16 10.00
C GLN A 25 -3.63 8.17 8.87
N ILE A 26 -4.48 8.01 7.85
CA ILE A 26 -4.42 8.89 6.67
C ILE A 26 -4.71 10.36 7.00
N ASP A 27 -5.53 10.63 8.01
CA ASP A 27 -5.89 12.01 8.40
C ASP A 27 -4.70 12.80 8.96
N SER A 28 -3.60 12.15 9.38
CA SER A 28 -2.39 12.87 9.80
C SER A 28 -1.74 13.65 8.65
N TYR A 29 -2.03 13.28 7.40
CA TYR A 29 -1.47 13.90 6.20
C TYR A 29 -2.31 15.08 5.69
N ALA A 30 -3.41 15.46 6.37
CA ALA A 30 -4.36 16.45 5.85
C ALA A 30 -3.75 17.82 5.50
N GLN A 31 -2.67 18.22 6.19
CA GLN A 31 -1.99 19.49 5.97
C GLN A 31 -0.79 19.40 5.01
N ASP A 32 -0.44 18.20 4.57
CA ASP A 32 0.75 17.99 3.75
C ASP A 32 0.55 18.48 2.31
N LYS A 33 1.65 18.95 1.73
CA LYS A 33 1.73 19.51 0.38
C LYS A 33 2.80 18.77 -0.43
N PRO A 34 2.69 18.75 -1.78
CA PRO A 34 1.62 19.31 -2.62
C PRO A 34 0.27 18.61 -2.43
N LEU A 35 -0.85 19.29 -2.70
CA LEU A 35 -2.16 18.64 -2.63
C LEU A 35 -2.30 17.63 -3.78
N LEU A 36 -2.69 16.41 -3.44
CA LEU A 36 -2.92 15.34 -4.40
C LEU A 36 -4.35 15.42 -4.95
N ASP A 37 -4.44 15.73 -6.25
CA ASP A 37 -5.59 15.38 -7.08
C ASP A 37 -5.27 14.07 -7.82
N LEU A 38 -5.92 12.98 -7.40
CA LEU A 38 -5.69 11.65 -7.95
C LEU A 38 -6.05 11.56 -9.44
N GLN A 39 -7.12 12.25 -9.85
CA GLN A 39 -7.57 12.25 -11.24
C GLN A 39 -6.60 13.02 -12.12
N GLN A 40 -6.04 14.13 -11.62
CA GLN A 40 -5.04 14.88 -12.37
C GLN A 40 -3.71 14.13 -12.45
N TYR A 41 -3.29 13.49 -11.35
CA TYR A 41 -2.01 12.76 -11.32
C TYR A 41 -2.04 11.55 -12.25
N PHE A 42 -3.04 10.67 -12.09
CA PHE A 42 -3.24 9.49 -12.92
C PHE A 42 -4.07 9.80 -14.17
N ASN A 43 -3.59 10.74 -15.00
CA ASN A 43 -4.16 11.03 -16.31
C ASN A 43 -3.05 11.39 -17.31
N GLY A 44 -3.03 10.66 -18.43
CA GLY A 44 -1.92 10.60 -19.36
C GLY A 44 -1.04 9.36 -19.13
N THR A 45 0.21 9.42 -19.58
CA THR A 45 1.15 8.31 -19.46
C THR A 45 2.08 8.50 -18.26
N LEU A 46 2.24 7.46 -17.46
CA LEU A 46 3.18 7.40 -16.36
C LEU A 46 4.15 6.23 -16.56
N ASP A 47 5.39 6.42 -16.14
CA ASP A 47 6.35 5.35 -15.96
C ASP A 47 6.45 5.01 -14.48
N ALA A 48 6.54 3.72 -14.16
CA ALA A 48 6.79 3.27 -12.81
C ALA A 48 7.99 2.34 -12.72
N TYR A 49 8.72 2.42 -11.60
CA TYR A 49 9.92 1.65 -11.35
C TYR A 49 9.84 1.06 -9.95
N GLY A 50 9.85 -0.27 -9.83
CA GLY A 50 9.52 -0.93 -8.59
C GLY A 50 10.37 -2.13 -8.25
N VAL A 51 10.38 -2.43 -6.95
CA VAL A 51 10.97 -3.63 -6.37
C VAL A 51 9.96 -4.30 -5.45
N PHE A 52 9.99 -5.63 -5.42
CA PHE A 52 9.32 -6.42 -4.39
C PHE A 52 10.37 -7.02 -3.46
N THR A 53 10.16 -6.78 -2.17
CA THR A 53 11.04 -7.19 -1.08
C THR A 53 10.29 -8.20 -0.22
N ASP A 54 10.90 -9.35 0.04
CA ASP A 54 10.30 -10.35 0.90
C ASP A 54 10.35 -9.96 2.39
N ARG A 55 9.78 -10.80 3.26
CA ARG A 55 9.81 -10.59 4.71
C ARG A 55 11.21 -10.52 5.34
N SER A 56 12.26 -10.98 4.66
CA SER A 56 13.65 -10.90 5.14
C SER A 56 14.32 -9.57 4.78
N GLY A 57 13.67 -8.74 3.94
CA GLY A 57 14.29 -7.54 3.39
C GLY A 57 15.04 -7.77 2.08
N THR A 58 15.00 -8.99 1.52
CA THR A 58 15.69 -9.31 0.27
C THR A 58 14.84 -8.86 -0.92
N VAL A 59 15.44 -8.13 -1.87
CA VAL A 59 14.80 -7.81 -3.15
C VAL A 59 14.74 -9.07 -4.00
N VAL A 60 13.54 -9.60 -4.23
CA VAL A 60 13.33 -10.84 -4.99
C VAL A 60 12.72 -10.61 -6.36
N LYS A 61 12.10 -9.44 -6.60
CA LYS A 61 11.69 -9.02 -7.94
C LYS A 61 11.98 -7.54 -8.16
N ARG A 62 12.22 -7.20 -9.42
CA ARG A 62 12.33 -5.84 -9.94
C ARG A 62 11.46 -5.74 -11.17
N PHE A 63 10.81 -4.61 -11.36
CA PHE A 63 9.91 -4.41 -12.49
C PHE A 63 9.81 -2.94 -12.89
N THR A 64 9.40 -2.73 -14.12
CA THR A 64 8.99 -1.43 -14.65
C THR A 64 7.55 -1.53 -15.13
N VAL A 65 6.82 -0.43 -15.07
CA VAL A 65 5.42 -0.37 -15.54
C VAL A 65 5.26 0.83 -16.44
N VAL A 66 4.59 0.65 -17.57
CA VAL A 66 4.03 1.77 -18.33
C VAL A 66 2.55 1.81 -18.04
N MET A 67 2.04 2.96 -17.59
CA MET A 67 0.64 3.15 -17.27
C MET A 67 0.01 4.13 -18.26
N ALA A 68 -1.04 3.70 -18.95
CA ALA A 68 -1.90 4.58 -19.72
C ALA A 68 -3.18 4.87 -18.92
N CYS A 69 -3.26 6.09 -18.38
CA CYS A 69 -4.33 6.48 -17.49
C CYS A 69 -5.28 7.47 -18.16
N SER A 70 -6.58 7.30 -17.93
CA SER A 70 -7.60 8.20 -18.45
C SER A 70 -8.77 8.33 -17.46
N TRP A 71 -9.47 9.45 -17.52
CA TRP A 71 -10.67 9.72 -16.72
C TRP A 71 -11.79 10.26 -17.60
N ASN A 72 -13.02 9.83 -17.31
CA ASN A 72 -14.24 10.34 -17.90
C ASN A 72 -15.26 10.61 -16.78
N GLY A 73 -15.37 11.87 -16.37
CA GLY A 73 -16.13 12.23 -15.17
C GLY A 73 -15.54 11.56 -13.94
N ASP A 74 -16.37 10.85 -13.17
CA ASP A 74 -15.95 10.14 -11.97
C ASP A 74 -15.38 8.73 -12.24
N GLU A 75 -15.32 8.25 -13.49
CA GLU A 75 -14.78 6.94 -13.86
C GLU A 75 -13.36 7.06 -14.40
N GLY A 76 -12.43 6.28 -13.87
CA GLY A 76 -11.02 6.24 -14.25
C GLY A 76 -10.59 4.88 -14.76
N LEU A 77 -9.67 4.86 -15.71
CA LEU A 77 -9.03 3.66 -16.23
C LEU A 77 -7.52 3.81 -16.09
N LEU A 78 -6.85 2.86 -15.44
CA LEU A 78 -5.39 2.74 -15.44
C LEU A 78 -5.02 1.42 -16.10
N ASP A 79 -4.50 1.48 -17.31
CA ASP A 79 -3.99 0.33 -18.05
C ASP A 79 -2.49 0.19 -17.78
N GLU A 80 -2.12 -0.81 -17.00
CA GLU A 80 -0.77 -1.03 -16.48
C GLU A 80 -0.10 -2.21 -17.19
N ASP A 81 0.97 -1.93 -17.93
CA ASP A 81 1.81 -2.93 -18.58
C ASP A 81 3.12 -3.12 -17.78
N PHE A 82 3.22 -4.23 -17.07
CA PHE A 82 4.38 -4.61 -16.27
C PHE A 82 5.40 -5.38 -17.10
N LEU A 83 6.67 -5.03 -16.92
CA LEU A 83 7.84 -5.77 -17.39
C LEU A 83 8.72 -6.11 -16.19
N TYR A 84 8.88 -7.39 -15.90
CA TYR A 84 9.74 -7.88 -14.83
C TYR A 84 11.17 -8.07 -15.33
N ALA A 85 12.13 -8.03 -14.41
CA ALA A 85 13.55 -8.22 -14.73
C ALA A 85 13.90 -9.62 -15.27
N ASP A 86 13.04 -10.62 -15.06
CA ASP A 86 13.15 -11.94 -15.68
C ASP A 86 12.58 -12.02 -17.11
N GLY A 87 12.07 -10.91 -17.63
CA GLY A 87 11.47 -10.79 -18.96
C GLY A 87 9.98 -11.16 -19.00
N SER A 88 9.39 -11.62 -17.88
CA SER A 88 7.95 -11.86 -17.82
C SER A 88 7.18 -10.54 -17.90
N ILE A 89 5.96 -10.63 -18.46
CA ILE A 89 5.05 -9.50 -18.61
C ILE A 89 3.74 -9.79 -17.90
N GLN A 90 3.11 -8.74 -17.38
CA GLN A 90 1.78 -8.81 -16.80
C GLN A 90 1.02 -7.55 -17.19
N LYS A 91 -0.29 -7.69 -17.39
CA LYS A 91 -1.19 -6.56 -17.62
C LYS A 91 -2.20 -6.49 -16.49
N ARG A 92 -2.43 -5.29 -15.93
CA ARG A 92 -3.50 -5.04 -14.97
C ARG A 92 -4.27 -3.80 -15.40
N ILE A 93 -5.58 -3.93 -15.50
CA ILE A 93 -6.45 -2.82 -15.89
C ILE A 93 -7.35 -2.47 -14.71
N TRP A 94 -7.02 -1.38 -14.04
CA TRP A 94 -7.86 -0.84 -12.98
C TRP A 94 -8.97 0.02 -13.54
N ARG A 95 -10.19 -0.23 -13.08
CA ARG A 95 -11.35 0.64 -13.26
C ARG A 95 -11.66 1.29 -11.92
N LEU A 96 -11.39 2.59 -11.82
CA LEU A 96 -11.60 3.39 -10.63
C LEU A 96 -12.91 4.15 -10.75
N ARG A 97 -13.54 4.39 -9.60
CA ARG A 97 -14.66 5.29 -9.47
C ARG A 97 -14.44 6.24 -8.30
N ARG A 98 -14.56 7.54 -8.56
CA ARG A 98 -14.54 8.58 -7.55
C ARG A 98 -15.88 8.59 -6.80
N LEU A 99 -15.81 8.63 -5.47
CA LEU A 99 -16.98 8.59 -4.58
C LEU A 99 -17.23 9.93 -3.86
N GLY A 100 -16.37 10.93 -4.08
CA GLY A 100 -16.41 12.21 -3.37
C GLY A 100 -15.60 12.21 -2.07
N ASP A 101 -15.31 13.40 -1.54
CA ASP A 101 -14.55 13.60 -0.29
C ASP A 101 -13.17 12.92 -0.25
N GLY A 102 -12.53 12.82 -1.43
CA GLY A 102 -11.26 12.13 -1.62
C GLY A 102 -11.37 10.60 -1.60
N ARG A 103 -12.57 10.02 -1.55
CA ARG A 103 -12.79 8.57 -1.58
C ARG A 103 -12.85 8.04 -3.00
N TYR A 104 -12.31 6.84 -3.17
CA TYR A 104 -12.27 6.11 -4.42
C TYR A 104 -12.61 4.64 -4.18
N SER A 105 -13.17 4.01 -5.20
CA SER A 105 -13.30 2.55 -5.29
C SER A 105 -12.63 2.07 -6.56
N GLY A 106 -12.25 0.79 -6.62
CA GLY A 106 -11.64 0.25 -7.83
C GLY A 106 -11.84 -1.24 -8.01
N ARG A 107 -11.77 -1.69 -9.25
CA ARG A 107 -11.84 -3.10 -9.64
C ARG A 107 -10.77 -3.41 -10.68
N ALA A 108 -10.25 -4.62 -10.63
CA ALA A 108 -9.39 -5.21 -11.66
C ALA A 108 -9.66 -6.72 -11.71
N ASP A 109 -9.23 -7.38 -12.79
CA ASP A 109 -9.57 -8.79 -13.04
C ASP A 109 -9.00 -9.75 -11.98
N ASP A 110 -7.90 -9.38 -11.35
CA ASP A 110 -7.22 -10.13 -10.29
C ASP A 110 -7.52 -9.62 -8.88
N VAL A 111 -8.46 -8.68 -8.73
CA VAL A 111 -8.87 -8.12 -7.45
C VAL A 111 -10.17 -8.75 -6.98
N VAL A 112 -10.18 -9.24 -5.75
CA VAL A 112 -11.37 -9.80 -5.12
C VAL A 112 -12.24 -8.67 -4.57
N GLY A 113 -13.45 -8.54 -5.11
CA GLY A 113 -14.42 -7.52 -4.69
C GLY A 113 -14.06 -6.12 -5.19
N GLU A 114 -13.98 -5.16 -4.28
CA GLU A 114 -13.64 -3.77 -4.59
C GLU A 114 -12.48 -3.30 -3.72
N ALA A 115 -11.52 -2.66 -4.37
CA ALA A 115 -10.52 -1.85 -3.72
C ALA A 115 -11.15 -0.56 -3.16
N ARG A 116 -10.59 -0.08 -2.05
CA ARG A 116 -11.05 1.15 -1.39
C ARG A 116 -9.88 2.10 -1.23
N GLY A 117 -10.13 3.37 -1.52
CA GLY A 117 -9.13 4.42 -1.46
C GLY A 117 -9.58 5.68 -0.78
N GLN A 118 -8.63 6.40 -0.20
CA GLN A 118 -8.85 7.71 0.39
C GLN A 118 -7.64 8.61 0.10
N THR A 119 -7.88 9.85 -0.28
CA THR A 119 -6.85 10.90 -0.33
C THR A 119 -6.96 11.85 0.86
N ARG A 120 -5.81 12.29 1.38
CA ARG A 120 -5.64 13.40 2.35
C ARG A 120 -4.32 14.11 2.08
N GLY A 121 -4.35 15.44 1.96
CA GLY A 121 -3.15 16.24 1.65
C GLY A 121 -2.46 15.73 0.37
N ASN A 122 -1.20 15.31 0.50
CA ASN A 122 -0.39 14.74 -0.58
C ASN A 122 -0.48 13.21 -0.69
N THR A 123 -1.28 12.56 0.16
CA THR A 123 -1.25 11.10 0.37
C THR A 123 -2.51 10.43 -0.14
N PHE A 124 -2.35 9.24 -0.72
CA PHE A 124 -3.43 8.33 -1.08
C PHE A 124 -3.18 6.95 -0.46
N GLN A 125 -4.14 6.45 0.30
CA GLN A 125 -4.13 5.08 0.80
C GLN A 125 -5.04 4.23 -0.07
N TRP A 126 -4.59 3.04 -0.46
CA TRP A 126 -5.32 2.11 -1.31
C TRP A 126 -5.29 0.69 -0.73
N ASN A 127 -6.46 0.11 -0.50
CA ASN A 127 -6.60 -1.20 0.12
C ASN A 127 -7.37 -2.14 -0.79
N TYR A 128 -6.84 -3.33 -1.02
CA TYR A 128 -7.47 -4.34 -1.87
C TYR A 128 -7.01 -5.76 -1.53
N THR A 129 -7.74 -6.75 -2.03
CA THR A 129 -7.34 -8.16 -1.97
C THR A 129 -7.04 -8.64 -3.37
N LEU A 130 -5.85 -9.21 -3.57
CA LEU A 130 -5.35 -9.68 -4.85
C LEU A 130 -5.34 -11.22 -4.89
N ASN A 131 -5.79 -11.78 -6.00
CA ASN A 131 -5.60 -13.18 -6.37
C ASN A 131 -4.18 -13.39 -6.91
N LEU A 132 -3.25 -13.81 -6.05
CA LEU A 132 -1.86 -14.03 -6.43
C LEU A 132 -1.63 -15.49 -6.88
N PRO A 133 -1.23 -15.74 -8.13
CA PRO A 133 -0.84 -17.07 -8.57
C PRO A 133 0.52 -17.47 -7.95
N VAL A 134 0.57 -18.60 -7.25
CA VAL A 134 1.77 -19.17 -6.63
C VAL A 134 1.79 -20.67 -6.88
N ASN A 135 2.77 -21.16 -7.65
CA ASN A 135 3.00 -22.59 -7.90
C ASN A 135 1.73 -23.36 -8.35
N GLY A 136 0.92 -22.78 -9.23
CA GLY A 136 -0.31 -23.39 -9.74
C GLY A 136 -1.54 -23.23 -8.84
N TRP A 137 -1.40 -22.61 -7.67
CA TRP A 137 -2.50 -22.23 -6.78
C TRP A 137 -2.75 -20.73 -6.86
N VAL A 138 -3.99 -20.31 -6.61
CA VAL A 138 -4.32 -18.89 -6.43
C VAL A 138 -4.50 -18.63 -4.94
N VAL A 139 -3.79 -17.63 -4.43
CA VAL A 139 -3.81 -17.26 -3.03
C VAL A 139 -4.27 -15.82 -2.89
N GLU A 140 -5.31 -15.60 -2.09
CA GLU A 140 -5.71 -14.25 -1.71
C GLU A 140 -4.71 -13.63 -0.74
N VAL A 141 -4.24 -12.43 -1.09
CA VAL A 141 -3.33 -11.60 -0.29
C VAL A 141 -3.88 -10.18 -0.19
N GLN A 142 -3.73 -9.55 0.96
CA GLN A 142 -4.16 -8.18 1.22
C GLN A 142 -3.03 -7.20 0.93
N PHE A 143 -3.34 -6.14 0.19
CA PHE A 143 -2.46 -5.01 -0.08
C PHE A 143 -2.93 -3.77 0.69
N ASP A 144 -1.98 -3.06 1.31
CA ASP A 144 -2.14 -1.74 1.90
C ASP A 144 -1.08 -0.81 1.31
N ASP A 145 -1.50 -0.03 0.33
CA ASP A 145 -0.69 0.85 -0.50
C ASP A 145 -0.76 2.27 0.06
N TRP A 146 0.41 2.85 0.32
CA TRP A 146 0.54 4.25 0.70
C TRP A 146 1.32 4.98 -0.37
N MET A 147 0.62 5.89 -1.06
CA MET A 147 1.16 6.70 -2.13
C MET A 147 1.32 8.14 -1.67
N TYR A 148 2.51 8.71 -1.89
CA TYR A 148 2.88 10.05 -1.46
C TYR A 148 3.30 10.86 -2.68
N LEU A 149 2.57 11.93 -2.96
CA LEU A 149 2.94 12.89 -3.99
C LEU A 149 4.14 13.70 -3.52
N MET A 150 5.27 13.56 -4.22
CA MET A 150 6.52 14.24 -3.89
C MET A 150 6.66 15.54 -4.66
N THR A 151 6.30 15.52 -5.94
CA THR A 151 6.25 16.67 -6.84
C THR A 151 5.04 16.56 -7.75
N ASP A 152 4.83 17.53 -8.64
CA ASP A 152 3.84 17.45 -9.71
C ASP A 152 4.03 16.25 -10.67
N LYS A 153 5.25 15.69 -10.73
CA LYS A 153 5.59 14.54 -11.58
C LYS A 153 5.82 13.25 -10.81
N VAL A 154 6.41 13.30 -9.61
CA VAL A 154 6.89 12.12 -8.91
C VAL A 154 5.98 11.78 -7.73
N MET A 155 5.54 10.53 -7.69
CA MET A 155 4.85 9.93 -6.54
C MET A 155 5.61 8.68 -6.11
N LEU A 156 5.71 8.46 -4.81
CA LEU A 156 6.27 7.23 -4.25
C LEU A 156 5.15 6.39 -3.67
N ASN A 157 5.20 5.08 -3.91
CA ASN A 157 4.34 4.10 -3.28
C ASN A 157 5.15 3.15 -2.41
N LYS A 158 4.60 2.89 -1.23
CA LYS A 158 5.00 1.78 -0.37
C LYS A 158 3.76 0.95 -0.08
N ALA A 159 3.75 -0.28 -0.55
CA ALA A 159 2.68 -1.23 -0.33
C ALA A 159 3.13 -2.39 0.54
N THR A 160 2.31 -2.74 1.54
CA THR A 160 2.52 -3.94 2.35
C THR A 160 1.61 -5.06 1.85
N MET A 161 2.20 -6.23 1.58
CA MET A 161 1.46 -7.44 1.22
C MET A 161 1.36 -8.35 2.45
N SER A 162 0.15 -8.80 2.78
CA SER A 162 -0.10 -9.68 3.92
C SER A 162 -1.10 -10.79 3.59
N LYS A 163 -1.15 -11.82 4.43
CA LYS A 163 -2.16 -12.88 4.38
C LYS A 163 -2.53 -13.28 5.81
N PHE A 164 -3.82 -13.27 6.13
CA PHE A 164 -4.31 -13.56 7.48
C PHE A 164 -3.61 -12.72 8.57
N GLY A 165 -3.32 -11.45 8.26
CA GLY A 165 -2.60 -10.53 9.14
C GLY A 165 -1.08 -10.74 9.22
N LEU A 166 -0.55 -11.77 8.58
CA LEU A 166 0.90 -12.02 8.51
C LEU A 166 1.49 -11.31 7.30
N ARG A 167 2.48 -10.44 7.55
CA ARG A 167 3.22 -9.77 6.48
C ARG A 167 4.02 -10.77 5.65
N LEU A 168 3.86 -10.70 4.33
CA LEU A 168 4.56 -11.54 3.35
C LEU A 168 5.73 -10.81 2.68
N GLY A 169 5.58 -9.49 2.46
CA GLY A 169 6.57 -8.66 1.79
C GLY A 169 6.08 -7.22 1.61
N GLU A 170 6.86 -6.43 0.91
CA GLU A 170 6.55 -5.05 0.54
C GLU A 170 6.84 -4.83 -0.95
N VAL A 171 6.02 -4.00 -1.60
CA VAL A 171 6.35 -3.40 -2.89
C VAL A 171 6.72 -1.95 -2.63
N THR A 172 7.82 -1.50 -3.23
CA THR A 172 8.20 -0.08 -3.26
C THR A 172 8.36 0.31 -4.71
N LEU A 173 7.68 1.38 -5.13
CA LEU A 173 7.81 1.89 -6.49
C LEU A 173 7.71 3.40 -6.56
N SER A 174 8.34 4.00 -7.56
CA SER A 174 8.07 5.37 -7.97
C SER A 174 7.15 5.36 -9.18
N PHE A 175 6.25 6.34 -9.24
CA PHE A 175 5.52 6.75 -10.43
C PHE A 175 6.08 8.09 -10.90
N VAL A 176 6.25 8.23 -12.21
CA VAL A 176 6.80 9.42 -12.86
C VAL A 176 5.90 9.79 -14.02
N LYS A 177 5.25 10.95 -13.91
CA LYS A 177 4.44 11.51 -14.99
C LYS A 177 5.36 12.02 -16.12
N ARG A 178 5.03 11.65 -17.36
CA ARG A 178 5.74 12.14 -18.55
C ARG A 178 5.45 13.63 -18.77
#